data_AF-S3ZR18-F1
#
_entry.id   AF-S3ZR18-F1
#
_cell.length_a   1.000
_cell.length_b   1.000
_cell.length_c   1.000
_cell.angle_alpha   90.00
_cell.angle_beta   90.00
_cell.angle_gamma   90.00
#
_symmetry.space_group_name_H-M   'P 1'
#
loop_
_entity.id
_entity.type
_entity.pdbx_description
1 polymer ?
#
loop_
_entity_poly.entity_id
_entity_poly.type
_entity_poly.pdbx_seq_one_letter_code
_entity_poly.pdbx_strand_id
1 'polypeptide(L)'
;MHRETGALVDFLVPYPSVSSSQVLGATTLRNPGDVVVWPKWTVTGPASLITFTHDGTGESFSLNPAATGHGNLLAGERVTIATDPPAVRYQDGGSWTAGLNWPGAVLWGLSPGDNPVTFQLDGSGPGSAVDLAFSPRYETA
;
A
#
# COMPACT_ATOMS: atom_id res chain seq x y z
N MET A 1 -17.97 22.96 5.50
CA MET A 1 -18.88 21.79 5.46
C MET A 1 -18.32 20.83 4.42
N HIS A 2 -17.59 19.81 4.85
CA HIS A 2 -16.99 18.83 3.95
C HIS A 2 -18.02 17.72 3.73
N ARG A 3 -18.48 17.51 2.49
CA ARG A 3 -19.34 16.38 2.12
C ARG A 3 -18.47 15.36 1.42
N GLU A 4 -18.16 14.29 2.12
CA GLU A 4 -17.70 13.05 1.50
C GLU A 4 -18.83 12.48 0.62
N THR A 5 -18.61 12.43 -0.70
CA THR A 5 -19.51 11.76 -1.63
C THR A 5 -19.05 10.32 -1.76
N GLY A 6 -19.65 9.43 -0.96
CA GLY A 6 -19.54 7.99 -1.18
C GLY A 6 -20.20 7.65 -2.52
N ALA A 7 -19.40 7.26 -3.50
CA ALA A 7 -19.92 6.76 -4.76
C ALA A 7 -20.76 5.50 -4.52
N LEU A 8 -21.98 5.50 -5.07
CA LEU A 8 -22.92 4.38 -5.03
C LEU A 8 -22.26 3.16 -5.68
N VAL A 9 -22.07 2.11 -4.87
CA VAL A 9 -21.48 0.84 -5.28
C VAL A 9 -22.43 0.09 -6.23
N ASP A 10 -21.90 -0.30 -7.39
CA ASP A 10 -22.56 -1.13 -8.38
C ASP A 10 -22.74 -2.56 -7.84
N PHE A 11 -23.97 -3.07 -7.90
CA PHE A 11 -24.43 -4.31 -7.25
C PHE A 11 -23.93 -5.60 -7.94
N LEU A 12 -23.05 -5.50 -8.95
CA LEU A 12 -22.58 -6.64 -9.76
C LEU A 12 -21.07 -6.90 -9.71
N VAL A 13 -20.34 -6.31 -8.75
CA VAL A 13 -18.93 -6.68 -8.50
C VAL A 13 -18.88 -7.65 -7.30
N PRO A 14 -18.54 -8.95 -7.49
CA PRO A 14 -18.58 -9.93 -6.39
C PRO A 14 -17.56 -9.68 -5.27
N TYR A 15 -16.68 -8.68 -5.40
CA TYR A 15 -15.75 -8.27 -4.35
C TYR A 15 -15.59 -6.74 -4.39
N PRO A 16 -16.04 -5.98 -3.39
CA PRO A 16 -15.73 -4.56 -3.33
C PRO A 16 -14.22 -4.41 -3.12
N SER A 17 -13.48 -4.08 -4.18
CA SER A 17 -12.09 -3.64 -4.07
C SER A 17 -12.10 -2.20 -3.54
N VAL A 18 -11.73 -2.02 -2.28
CA VAL A 18 -11.53 -0.67 -1.73
C VAL A 18 -10.20 -0.16 -2.27
N SER A 19 -10.27 0.76 -3.23
CA SER A 19 -9.12 1.52 -3.71
C SER A 19 -9.13 2.87 -3.02
N SER A 20 -8.17 3.08 -2.11
CA SER A 20 -7.93 4.37 -1.48
C SER A 20 -6.77 5.03 -2.22
N SER A 21 -7.09 5.96 -3.12
CA SER A 21 -6.07 6.66 -3.91
C SER A 21 -5.64 7.93 -3.19
N GLN A 22 -4.32 8.07 -3.04
CA GLN A 22 -3.61 9.27 -2.57
C GLN A 22 -3.67 9.54 -1.06
N VAL A 23 -2.80 8.85 -0.32
CA VAL A 23 -2.39 9.30 1.02
C VAL A 23 -0.89 9.48 1.05
N LEU A 24 -0.48 10.75 1.12
CA LEU A 24 0.82 11.14 1.65
C LEU A 24 0.55 11.60 3.08
N GLY A 25 1.04 10.85 4.07
CA GLY A 25 0.81 11.10 5.49
C GLY A 25 -0.05 10.04 6.20
N ALA A 26 -0.60 10.41 7.36
CA ALA A 26 -1.44 9.55 8.18
C ALA A 26 -2.85 9.43 7.60
N THR A 27 -3.38 8.20 7.59
CA THR A 27 -4.76 7.89 7.21
C THR A 27 -5.27 6.70 8.01
N THR A 28 -6.55 6.37 7.85
CA THR A 28 -7.17 5.20 8.45
C THR A 28 -7.75 4.34 7.35
N LEU A 29 -7.29 3.10 7.25
CA LEU A 29 -7.81 2.11 6.33
C LEU A 29 -8.84 1.25 7.03
N ARG A 30 -10.05 1.25 6.51
CA ARG A 30 -11.13 0.38 7.00
C ARG A 30 -11.14 -0.92 6.22
N ASN A 31 -10.90 -2.04 6.89
CA ASN A 31 -11.20 -3.37 6.37
C ASN A 31 -12.65 -3.73 6.72
N PRO A 32 -13.58 -3.78 5.75
CA PRO A 32 -14.98 -4.15 6.00
C PRO A 32 -15.20 -5.66 6.14
N GLY A 33 -14.17 -6.48 5.94
CA GLY A 33 -14.21 -7.92 6.18
C GLY A 33 -14.15 -8.27 7.66
N ASP A 34 -14.36 -9.55 7.97
CA ASP A 34 -14.30 -10.09 9.34
C ASP A 34 -12.93 -10.72 9.68
N VAL A 35 -12.07 -10.88 8.66
CA VAL A 35 -10.75 -11.49 8.80
C VAL A 35 -9.64 -10.53 8.38
N VAL A 36 -8.42 -10.81 8.82
CA VAL A 36 -7.22 -10.09 8.38
C VAL A 36 -7.03 -10.23 6.86
N VAL A 37 -6.77 -9.12 6.20
CA VAL A 37 -6.52 -9.07 4.75
C VAL A 37 -5.11 -8.59 4.47
N TRP A 38 -4.51 -9.13 3.42
CA TRP A 38 -3.14 -8.80 3.02
C TRP A 38 -3.16 -7.84 1.83
N PRO A 39 -2.84 -6.55 2.06
CA PRO A 39 -2.93 -5.55 1.02
C PRO A 39 -1.84 -5.68 -0.04
N LYS A 40 -2.17 -5.19 -1.23
CA LYS A 40 -1.24 -4.96 -2.32
C LYS A 40 -1.13 -3.47 -2.57
N TRP A 41 0.06 -2.93 -2.42
CA TRP A 41 0.35 -1.51 -2.59
C TRP A 41 0.96 -1.26 -3.96
N THR A 42 0.50 -0.23 -4.65
CA THR A 42 1.10 0.26 -5.88
C THR A 42 1.58 1.68 -5.66
N VAL A 43 2.89 1.88 -5.68
CA VAL A 43 3.52 3.18 -5.48
C VAL A 43 3.98 3.70 -6.83
N THR A 44 3.55 4.92 -7.16
CA THR A 44 3.94 5.66 -8.35
C THR A 44 4.90 6.77 -7.93
N GLY A 45 6.02 6.89 -8.63
CA GLY A 45 7.05 7.90 -8.36
C GLY A 45 6.72 9.30 -8.89
N PRO A 46 7.58 10.29 -8.59
CA PRO A 46 8.93 10.10 -8.08
C PRO A 46 9.00 9.76 -6.58
N ALA A 47 9.96 8.94 -6.16
CA ALA A 47 10.24 8.61 -4.76
C ALA A 47 11.66 8.04 -4.57
N SER A 48 12.39 8.53 -3.57
CA SER A 48 13.72 8.08 -3.17
C SER A 48 13.68 7.04 -2.04
N LEU A 49 12.69 7.16 -1.13
CA LEU A 49 12.45 6.21 -0.06
C LEU A 49 10.95 6.12 0.19
N ILE A 50 10.45 4.90 0.33
CA ILE A 50 9.03 4.64 0.53
C ILE A 50 8.90 3.91 1.86
N THR A 51 8.20 4.51 2.82
CA THR A 51 8.00 3.95 4.16
C THR A 51 6.52 3.78 4.46
N PHE A 52 6.18 2.62 4.98
CA PHE A 52 4.85 2.22 5.39
C PHE A 52 4.87 1.89 6.87
N THR A 53 4.00 2.53 7.65
CA THR A 53 3.90 2.31 9.09
C THR A 53 2.45 2.02 9.45
N HIS A 54 2.22 0.95 10.22
CA HIS A 54 0.95 0.68 10.86
C HIS A 54 0.98 1.25 12.28
N ASP A 55 0.32 2.40 12.48
CA ASP A 55 0.32 3.12 13.76
C ASP A 55 -0.35 2.31 14.88
N GLY A 56 -1.26 1.39 14.54
CA GLY A 56 -1.96 0.57 15.53
C GLY A 56 -1.12 -0.54 16.14
N THR A 57 -0.10 -1.03 15.43
CA THR A 57 0.77 -2.15 15.88
C THR A 57 2.23 -1.75 16.00
N GLY A 58 2.63 -0.59 15.45
CA GLY A 58 4.02 -0.14 15.36
C GLY A 58 4.84 -0.86 14.28
N GLU A 59 4.22 -1.75 13.50
CA GLU A 59 4.88 -2.48 12.43
C GLU A 59 5.19 -1.54 11.26
N SER A 60 6.39 -1.66 10.68
CA SER A 60 6.77 -0.84 9.55
C SER A 60 7.73 -1.54 8.61
N PHE A 61 7.70 -1.10 7.36
CA PHE A 61 8.64 -1.52 6.34
C PHE A 61 8.99 -0.33 5.45
N SER A 62 10.22 -0.33 4.94
CA SER A 62 10.69 0.68 4.00
C SER A 62 11.29 0.01 2.77
N LEU A 63 10.97 0.55 1.61
CA LEU A 63 11.53 0.16 0.32
C LEU A 63 12.45 1.29 -0.15
N ASN A 64 13.72 0.95 -0.39
CA ASN A 64 14.70 1.84 -1.01
C ASN A 64 14.95 1.39 -2.46
N PRO A 65 14.40 2.10 -3.47
CA PRO A 65 14.65 1.83 -4.89
C PRO A 65 16.15 1.84 -5.26
N ALA A 66 16.97 2.68 -4.63
CA ALA A 66 18.40 2.71 -4.89
C ALA A 66 19.11 1.42 -4.44
N ALA A 67 18.59 0.74 -3.41
CA ALA A 67 19.15 -0.53 -2.93
C ALA A 67 18.93 -1.71 -3.90
N THR A 68 18.05 -1.56 -4.90
CA THR A 68 17.80 -2.59 -5.93
C THR A 68 18.74 -2.46 -7.13
N GLY A 69 19.60 -1.44 -7.15
CA GLY A 69 20.47 -1.12 -8.28
C GLY A 69 19.79 -0.32 -9.39
N HIS A 70 18.49 -0.04 -9.27
CA HIS A 70 17.76 0.81 -10.22
C HIS A 70 18.04 2.31 -10.02
N GLY A 71 18.24 2.73 -8.76
CA GLY A 71 18.21 4.15 -8.38
C GLY A 71 16.81 4.58 -7.94
N ASN A 72 16.60 5.89 -7.74
CA ASN A 72 15.32 6.43 -7.26
C ASN A 72 14.19 6.11 -8.25
N LEU A 73 12.97 5.94 -7.71
CA LEU A 73 11.77 5.81 -8.53
C LEU A 73 11.50 7.17 -9.20
N LEU A 74 11.40 7.18 -10.52
CA LEU A 74 11.16 8.36 -11.35
C LEU A 74 9.66 8.61 -11.53
N ALA A 75 9.33 9.79 -12.07
CA ALA A 75 7.94 10.17 -12.33
C ALA A 75 7.29 9.21 -13.35
N GLY A 76 6.11 8.70 -12.99
CA GLY A 76 5.35 7.75 -13.82
C GLY A 76 5.78 6.29 -13.70
N GLU A 77 6.91 6.01 -13.03
CA GLU A 77 7.32 4.66 -12.70
C GLU A 77 6.50 4.09 -11.55
N ARG A 78 6.21 2.79 -11.61
CA ARG A 78 5.40 2.12 -10.60
C ARG A 78 6.10 0.90 -10.02
N VAL A 79 5.94 0.73 -8.72
CA VAL A 79 6.36 -0.46 -8.00
C VAL A 79 5.18 -1.03 -7.23
N THR A 80 5.06 -2.35 -7.26
CA THR A 80 3.98 -3.09 -6.62
C THR A 80 4.55 -3.89 -5.45
N ILE A 81 3.99 -3.73 -4.26
CA ILE A 81 4.39 -4.40 -3.02
C ILE A 81 3.22 -5.27 -2.55
N ALA A 82 3.40 -6.58 -2.55
CA ALA A 82 2.48 -7.54 -1.94
C ALA A 82 3.02 -7.93 -0.56
N THR A 83 2.15 -7.96 0.44
CA THR A 83 2.50 -8.35 1.82
C THR A 83 2.44 -9.86 2.03
N ASP A 84 1.60 -10.57 1.28
CA ASP A 84 1.48 -12.04 1.33
C ASP A 84 1.24 -12.65 -0.07
N PRO A 85 2.13 -13.53 -0.55
CA PRO A 85 3.51 -13.67 -0.09
C PRO A 85 4.29 -12.35 -0.27
N PRO A 86 5.33 -12.11 0.55
CA PRO A 86 6.11 -10.87 0.49
C PRO A 86 6.85 -10.75 -0.85
N ALA A 87 6.41 -9.82 -1.69
CA ALA A 87 6.98 -9.64 -3.02
C ALA A 87 6.92 -8.17 -3.44
N VAL A 88 8.06 -7.62 -3.87
CA VAL A 88 8.13 -6.30 -4.48
C VAL A 88 8.50 -6.45 -5.95
N ARG A 89 7.69 -5.90 -6.84
CA ARG A 89 7.87 -6.00 -8.29
C ARG A 89 7.79 -4.63 -8.92
N TYR A 90 8.85 -4.26 -9.63
CA TYR A 90 8.85 -3.09 -10.49
C TYR A 90 7.98 -3.34 -11.73
N GLN A 91 7.50 -2.28 -12.36
CA GLN A 91 6.61 -2.34 -13.53
C GLN A 91 7.14 -3.19 -14.71
N ASP A 92 8.46 -3.31 -14.85
CA ASP A 92 9.13 -4.16 -15.86
C ASP A 92 9.11 -5.66 -15.50
N GLY A 93 8.66 -6.02 -14.30
CA GLY A 93 8.66 -7.39 -13.77
C GLY A 93 9.88 -7.73 -12.91
N GLY A 94 10.86 -6.82 -12.81
CA GLY A 94 12.03 -6.97 -11.95
C GLY A 94 11.65 -7.12 -10.47
N SER A 95 12.29 -8.08 -9.78
CA SER A 95 12.09 -8.31 -8.35
C SER A 95 12.88 -7.30 -7.52
N TRP A 96 12.18 -6.51 -6.73
CA TRP A 96 12.75 -5.50 -5.84
C TRP A 96 12.64 -5.91 -4.36
N THR A 97 12.29 -7.17 -4.08
CA THR A 97 12.08 -7.67 -2.71
C THR A 97 13.34 -7.51 -1.84
N ALA A 98 14.53 -7.50 -2.44
CA ALA A 98 15.80 -7.25 -1.77
C ALA A 98 16.01 -5.78 -1.36
N GLY A 99 15.26 -4.83 -1.94
CA GLY A 99 15.31 -3.40 -1.60
C GLY A 99 14.51 -3.02 -0.36
N LEU A 100 13.81 -3.98 0.25
CA LEU A 100 13.20 -3.81 1.56
C LEU A 100 14.28 -3.78 2.65
N ASN A 101 14.01 -3.10 3.75
CA ASN A 101 14.91 -2.93 4.90
C ASN A 101 15.09 -4.21 5.76
N TRP A 102 15.29 -5.37 5.13
CA TRP A 102 15.55 -6.63 5.84
C TRP A 102 16.78 -6.55 6.75
N PRO A 103 16.77 -7.21 7.93
CA PRO A 103 15.70 -8.05 8.47
C PRO A 103 14.59 -7.26 9.20
N GLY A 104 14.69 -5.93 9.28
CA GLY A 104 13.73 -5.08 10.00
C GLY A 104 12.44 -4.75 9.22
N ALA A 105 12.25 -5.28 8.01
CA ALA A 105 11.04 -5.09 7.24
C ALA A 105 9.93 -6.00 7.78
N VAL A 106 8.90 -5.41 8.38
CA VAL A 106 7.71 -6.15 8.84
C VAL A 106 6.54 -5.80 7.94
N LEU A 107 6.19 -6.74 7.05
CA LEU A 107 5.02 -6.63 6.18
C LEU A 107 3.79 -7.05 6.97
N TRP A 108 2.86 -6.12 7.13
CA TRP A 108 1.69 -6.27 7.99
C TRP A 108 0.40 -6.41 7.17
N GLY A 109 -0.57 -7.10 7.75
CA GLY A 109 -1.95 -7.20 7.23
C GLY A 109 -2.84 -6.12 7.84
N LEU A 110 -4.04 -5.97 7.28
CA LEU A 110 -5.09 -5.09 7.81
C LEU A 110 -6.07 -5.93 8.62
N SER A 111 -6.13 -5.69 9.93
CA SER A 111 -7.12 -6.30 10.82
C SER A 111 -8.55 -5.85 10.46
N PRO A 112 -9.59 -6.64 10.77
CA PRO A 112 -10.97 -6.21 10.58
C PRO A 112 -11.24 -4.91 11.36
N GLY A 113 -11.90 -3.95 10.70
CA GLY A 113 -12.13 -2.62 11.26
C GLY A 113 -11.13 -1.55 10.81
N ASP A 114 -10.91 -0.55 11.65
CA ASP A 114 -10.05 0.61 11.36
C ASP A 114 -8.58 0.31 11.64
N ASN A 115 -7.73 0.59 10.66
CA ASN A 115 -6.29 0.39 10.73
C ASN A 115 -5.61 1.76 10.49
N PRO A 116 -5.15 2.45 11.53
CA PRO A 116 -4.41 3.69 11.37
C PRO A 116 -3.04 3.37 10.76
N VAL A 117 -2.72 4.03 9.65
CA VAL A 117 -1.49 3.81 8.89
C VAL A 117 -0.90 5.14 8.43
N THR A 118 0.41 5.19 8.32
CA THR A 118 1.15 6.35 7.86
C THR A 118 1.99 5.97 6.65
N PHE A 119 1.82 6.72 5.56
CA PHE A 119 2.59 6.55 4.32
C PHE A 119 3.52 7.73 4.14
N GLN A 120 4.82 7.46 3.98
CA GLN A 120 5.83 8.48 3.76
C GLN A 120 6.61 8.17 2.49
N LEU A 121 6.63 9.13 1.56
CA LEU A 121 7.43 9.07 0.34
C LEU A 121 8.43 10.22 0.36
N ASP A 122 9.69 9.90 0.63
CA ASP A 122 10.79 10.84 0.53
C ASP A 122 11.17 11.08 -0.93
N GLY A 123 11.55 12.30 -1.29
CA GLY A 123 11.78 12.68 -2.69
C GLY A 123 10.51 12.63 -3.55
N SER A 124 9.34 12.71 -2.93
CA SER A 124 8.07 12.82 -3.65
C SER A 124 7.93 14.14 -4.39
N GLY A 125 7.18 14.12 -5.48
CA GLY A 125 6.99 15.24 -6.39
C GLY A 125 5.67 15.13 -7.15
N PRO A 126 5.43 16.02 -8.12
CA PRO A 126 4.22 15.96 -8.93
C PRO A 126 4.12 14.60 -9.65
N GLY A 127 3.02 13.88 -9.44
CA GLY A 127 2.78 12.54 -9.98
C GLY A 127 3.01 11.39 -8.99
N SER A 128 3.56 11.65 -7.80
CA SER A 128 3.69 10.62 -6.77
C SER A 128 2.32 10.21 -6.25
N ALA A 129 2.05 8.90 -6.22
CA ALA A 129 0.79 8.36 -5.73
C ALA A 129 1.01 7.02 -5.03
N VAL A 130 0.24 6.75 -3.99
CA VAL A 130 0.12 5.42 -3.39
C VAL A 130 -1.31 4.98 -3.62
N ASP A 131 -1.44 3.82 -4.25
CA ASP A 131 -2.70 3.12 -4.42
C ASP A 131 -2.66 1.83 -3.60
N LEU A 132 -3.79 1.56 -2.94
CA LEU A 132 -3.99 0.34 -2.18
C LEU A 132 -5.06 -0.49 -2.88
N ALA A 133 -4.78 -1.78 -3.08
CA ALA A 133 -5.78 -2.76 -3.46
C ALA A 133 -5.76 -3.92 -2.47
N PHE A 134 -6.93 -4.26 -1.92
CA PHE A 134 -7.11 -5.48 -1.14
C PHE A 134 -8.47 -6.11 -1.44
N SER A 135 -8.57 -7.43 -1.25
CA SER A 135 -9.82 -8.17 -1.39
C SER A 135 -10.36 -8.50 -0.01
N PRO A 136 -11.45 -7.86 0.46
CA PRO A 136 -12.08 -8.21 1.73
C PRO A 136 -12.54 -9.65 1.69
N ARG A 137 -12.23 -10.40 2.74
CA ARG A 137 -12.70 -11.78 2.92
C ARG A 137 -13.77 -11.77 4.01
N TYR A 138 -14.86 -12.48 3.73
CA TYR A 138 -15.95 -12.73 4.65
C TYR A 138 -15.99 -14.24 4.89
N GLU A 139 -15.76 -14.68 6.13
CA GLU A 139 -16.14 -16.05 6.49
C GLU A 139 -17.66 -16.12 6.49
N THR A 140 -18.22 -16.82 5.51
CA THR A 140 -19.64 -17.21 5.54
C THR A 140 -19.76 -18.33 6.56
N ALA A 141 -20.41 -18.03 7.69
CA ALA A 141 -20.84 -19.01 8.68
C ALA A 141 -21.97 -19.91 8.14
#